data_AF-B9YAS6-F1
#
_entry.id   AF-B9YAS6-F1
#
_cell.length_a   1.000
_cell.length_b   1.000
_cell.length_c   1.000
_cell.angle_alpha   90.00
_cell.angle_beta   90.00
_cell.angle_gamma   90.00
#
_symmetry.space_group_name_H-M   'P 1'
#
loop_
_entity.id
_entity.type
_entity.pdbx_description
1 polymer ?
#
loop_
_entity_poly.entity_id
_entity_poly.type
_entity_poly.pdbx_seq_one_letter_code
_entity_poly.pdbx_strand_id
1 'polypeptide(L)'
;MENAELARTKRLPICQDTGMAVVWLTIGQDVHFTGGSLKAAVNKGVEEAYQGSYLRNSVVSDPVFERKNTLTNTPAVIYTEIVEGDQVVIECAAKGFGSENCSRIKMCKPAEGVEGVRDFILETVKLAGPNACPPMVVGVGVGGTMDYAAYLAKRALVRPLDSENENEQYRQLERECLEQINQLNIGPMGLKGRTTALKVNIEWFPTHIAGMPVAVNINCHVTRHKKVVL
;
A
#
# COMPACT_ATOMS: atom_id res chain seq x y z
N MET A 1 -8.31 -19.36 -3.07
CA MET A 1 -9.76 -19.11 -3.24
C MET A 1 -10.57 -19.63 -2.06
N GLU A 2 -10.43 -20.90 -1.67
CA GLU A 2 -11.15 -21.48 -0.51
C GLU A 2 -11.00 -20.66 0.79
N ASN A 3 -9.78 -20.16 1.09
CA ASN A 3 -9.54 -19.31 2.26
C ASN A 3 -10.36 -18.01 2.24
N ALA A 4 -10.54 -17.39 1.07
CA ALA A 4 -11.34 -16.16 0.93
C ALA A 4 -12.84 -16.45 1.14
N GLU A 5 -13.32 -17.59 0.62
CA GLU A 5 -14.70 -18.03 0.85
C GLU A 5 -14.94 -18.31 2.33
N LEU A 6 -14.03 -19.03 2.98
CA LEU A 6 -14.11 -19.34 4.40
C LEU A 6 -14.12 -18.09 5.28
N ALA A 7 -13.23 -17.13 4.98
CA ALA A 7 -13.18 -15.85 5.68
C ALA A 7 -14.52 -15.12 5.59
N ARG A 8 -15.14 -15.12 4.39
CA ARG A 8 -16.45 -14.52 4.15
C ARG A 8 -17.57 -15.23 4.93
N THR A 9 -17.66 -16.56 4.84
CA THR A 9 -18.79 -17.31 5.42
C THR A 9 -18.67 -17.46 6.93
N LYS A 10 -17.46 -17.69 7.45
CA LYS A 10 -17.22 -17.87 8.89
C LYS A 10 -16.93 -16.57 9.63
N ARG A 11 -16.87 -15.43 8.92
CA ARG A 11 -16.52 -14.12 9.49
C ARG A 11 -15.19 -14.16 10.25
N LEU A 12 -14.21 -14.86 9.67
CA LEU A 12 -12.85 -14.96 10.19
C LEU A 12 -11.92 -14.10 9.34
N PRO A 13 -10.83 -13.55 9.92
CA PRO A 13 -9.84 -12.84 9.12
C PRO A 13 -9.22 -13.79 8.08
N ILE A 14 -9.09 -13.31 6.84
CA ILE A 14 -8.47 -14.05 5.73
C ILE A 14 -6.97 -14.33 5.97
N CYS A 15 -6.33 -13.57 6.86
CA CYS A 15 -4.93 -13.72 7.21
C CYS A 15 -4.72 -13.44 8.70
N GLN A 16 -3.84 -14.22 9.32
CA GLN A 16 -3.44 -14.06 10.73
C GLN A 16 -2.80 -12.69 11.00
N ASP A 17 -2.10 -12.12 10.02
CA ASP A 17 -1.66 -10.75 10.06
C ASP A 17 -2.77 -9.84 9.54
N THR A 18 -3.60 -9.35 10.47
CA THR A 18 -4.69 -8.41 10.16
C THR A 18 -4.19 -7.02 9.80
N GLY A 19 -2.88 -6.78 9.87
CA GLY A 19 -2.21 -5.58 9.38
C GLY A 19 -2.37 -4.37 10.29
N MET A 20 -1.60 -3.33 9.95
CA MET A 20 -1.71 -2.01 10.55
C MET A 20 -2.73 -1.18 9.74
N ALA A 21 -3.55 -0.40 10.45
CA ALA A 21 -4.51 0.50 9.82
C ALA A 21 -3.77 1.69 9.17
N VAL A 22 -4.02 1.89 7.89
CA VAL A 22 -3.62 3.09 7.13
C VAL A 22 -4.89 3.76 6.65
N VAL A 23 -5.04 5.05 6.94
CA VAL A 23 -6.24 5.83 6.62
C VAL A 23 -5.83 7.06 5.83
N TRP A 24 -6.44 7.24 4.66
CA TRP A 24 -6.40 8.46 3.88
C TRP A 24 -7.70 9.22 4.04
N LEU A 25 -7.57 10.50 4.35
CA LEU A 25 -8.66 11.44 4.47
C LEU A 25 -8.44 12.54 3.43
N THR A 26 -9.23 12.50 2.36
CA THR A 26 -9.32 13.62 1.42
C THR A 26 -10.48 14.49 1.87
N ILE A 27 -10.19 15.70 2.30
CA ILE A 27 -11.10 16.58 3.03
C ILE A 27 -11.34 17.81 2.17
N GLY A 28 -12.60 18.06 1.84
CA GLY A 28 -13.02 19.29 1.19
C GLY A 28 -12.68 20.52 2.05
N GLN A 29 -12.17 21.58 1.43
CA GLN A 29 -11.75 22.82 2.09
C GLN A 29 -12.90 23.52 2.83
N ASP A 30 -14.15 23.25 2.42
CA ASP A 30 -15.36 23.80 3.03
C ASP A 30 -15.82 22.97 4.25
N VAL A 31 -15.17 21.83 4.53
CA VAL A 31 -15.50 20.96 5.67
C VAL A 31 -14.97 21.52 6.97
N HIS A 32 -15.86 21.61 7.97
CA HIS A 32 -15.50 21.96 9.34
C HIS A 32 -15.84 20.81 10.30
N PHE A 33 -14.80 20.11 10.79
CA PHE A 33 -14.98 19.06 11.80
C PHE A 33 -15.28 19.65 13.18
N THR A 34 -16.31 19.12 13.84
CA THR A 34 -16.71 19.48 15.21
C THR A 34 -16.73 18.25 16.13
N GLY A 35 -16.91 18.43 17.44
CA GLY A 35 -17.05 17.32 18.38
C GLY A 35 -15.75 16.64 18.85
N GLY A 36 -14.58 17.18 18.48
CA GLY A 36 -13.29 16.75 19.02
C GLY A 36 -12.18 16.63 17.98
N SER A 37 -11.16 15.81 18.28
CA SER A 37 -10.03 15.58 17.40
C SER A 37 -10.34 14.54 16.33
N LEU A 38 -10.14 14.88 15.05
CA LEU A 38 -10.22 13.96 13.92
C LEU A 38 -9.33 12.73 14.11
N LYS A 39 -8.09 12.93 14.59
CA LYS A 39 -7.16 11.84 14.89
C LYS A 39 -7.70 10.90 15.96
N ALA A 40 -8.33 11.43 17.01
CA ALA A 40 -8.93 10.61 18.06
C ALA A 40 -10.13 9.82 17.53
N ALA A 41 -10.98 10.43 16.70
CA ALA A 41 -12.11 9.77 16.07
C ALA A 41 -11.67 8.59 15.18
N VAL A 42 -10.63 8.78 14.35
CA VAL A 42 -10.08 7.70 13.51
C VAL A 42 -9.52 6.57 14.36
N ASN A 43 -8.70 6.87 15.37
CA ASN A 43 -8.12 5.83 16.22
C ASN A 43 -9.18 5.07 17.03
N LYS A 44 -10.23 5.76 17.50
CA LYS A 44 -11.38 5.13 18.15
C LYS A 44 -12.08 4.15 17.21
N GLY A 45 -12.34 4.55 15.96
CA GLY A 45 -12.93 3.66 14.96
C GLY A 45 -12.06 2.43 14.66
N VAL A 46 -10.73 2.58 14.65
CA VAL A 46 -9.80 1.45 14.50
C VAL A 46 -9.83 0.55 15.73
N GLU A 47 -9.77 1.11 16.93
CA GLU A 47 -9.85 0.33 18.18
C GLU A 47 -11.16 -0.46 18.26
N GLU A 48 -12.30 0.18 17.99
CA GLU A 48 -13.62 -0.46 17.97
C GLU A 48 -13.72 -1.59 16.92
N ALA A 49 -13.07 -1.43 15.76
CA ALA A 49 -13.03 -2.47 14.74
C ALA A 49 -12.24 -3.72 15.18
N TYR A 50 -11.22 -3.55 16.04
CA TYR A 50 -10.41 -4.65 16.55
C TYR A 50 -10.96 -5.23 17.86
N GLN A 51 -11.59 -4.41 18.70
CA GLN A 51 -12.15 -4.84 19.98
C GLN A 51 -13.33 -5.81 19.78
N GLY A 52 -13.32 -6.94 20.49
CA GLY A 52 -14.37 -7.95 20.39
C GLY A 52 -14.45 -8.68 19.04
N SER A 53 -13.51 -8.42 18.13
CA SER A 53 -13.37 -9.09 16.85
C SER A 53 -12.37 -10.27 16.94
N TYR A 54 -12.30 -11.09 15.90
CA TYR A 54 -11.24 -12.09 15.75
C TYR A 54 -9.95 -11.53 15.11
N LEU A 55 -9.79 -10.20 15.07
CA LEU A 55 -8.60 -9.55 14.51
C LEU A 55 -7.43 -9.57 15.50
N ARG A 56 -6.20 -9.41 14.98
CA ARG A 56 -4.97 -9.46 15.77
C ARG A 56 -4.38 -8.07 15.99
N ASN A 57 -4.19 -7.70 17.26
CA ASN A 57 -3.44 -6.50 17.63
C ASN A 57 -1.95 -6.71 17.37
N SER A 58 -1.44 -6.01 16.36
CA SER A 58 -0.10 -6.22 15.77
C SER A 58 0.80 -4.98 15.88
N VAL A 59 0.32 -3.89 16.48
CA VAL A 59 1.09 -2.66 16.68
C VAL A 59 1.83 -2.70 18.02
N VAL A 60 3.08 -2.25 18.01
CA VAL A 60 3.91 -2.05 19.20
C VAL A 60 4.05 -0.55 19.51
N SER A 61 4.08 -0.19 20.79
CA SER A 61 4.17 1.20 21.25
C SER A 61 5.56 1.82 21.04
N ASP A 62 6.61 0.99 21.09
CA ASP A 62 7.99 1.37 20.84
C ASP A 62 8.57 0.44 19.76
N PRO A 63 9.06 0.96 18.62
CA PRO A 63 9.53 0.12 17.53
C PRO A 63 10.91 -0.53 17.77
N VAL A 64 11.77 0.04 18.63
CA VAL A 64 13.19 -0.33 18.74
C VAL A 64 13.52 -1.01 20.06
N PHE A 65 13.06 -0.44 21.18
CA PHE A 65 13.44 -0.86 22.51
C PHE A 65 12.40 -1.80 23.12
N GLU A 66 11.36 -1.25 23.75
CA GLU A 66 10.47 -2.06 24.59
C GLU A 66 9.54 -2.98 23.79
N ARG A 67 9.11 -2.55 22.59
CA ARG A 67 8.23 -3.33 21.69
C ARG A 67 6.97 -3.90 22.35
N LYS A 68 6.44 -3.23 23.38
CA LYS A 68 5.18 -3.60 24.05
C LYS A 68 4.01 -3.48 23.08
N ASN A 69 3.13 -4.49 23.03
CA ASN A 69 1.93 -4.46 22.19
C ASN A 69 0.94 -3.41 22.69
N THR A 70 0.28 -2.67 21.80
CA THR A 70 -0.71 -1.64 22.18
C THR A 70 -2.06 -2.21 22.60
N LEU A 71 -2.30 -3.51 22.35
CA LEU A 71 -3.52 -4.26 22.66
C LEU A 71 -4.79 -3.74 21.97
N THR A 72 -4.65 -2.76 21.07
CA THR A 72 -5.77 -2.13 20.34
C THR A 72 -5.51 -1.99 18.84
N ASN A 73 -4.30 -2.39 18.38
CA ASN A 73 -3.82 -2.18 17.01
C ASN A 73 -3.75 -0.70 16.56
N THR A 74 -3.78 0.23 17.51
CA THR A 74 -3.56 1.67 17.30
C THR A 74 -2.13 2.05 17.70
N PRO A 75 -1.59 3.20 17.25
CA PRO A 75 -2.23 4.18 16.37
C PRO A 75 -2.29 3.73 14.91
N ALA A 76 -3.31 4.22 14.19
CA ALA A 76 -3.34 4.18 12.74
C ALA A 76 -2.33 5.15 12.12
N VAL A 77 -1.83 4.83 10.93
CA VAL A 77 -1.12 5.80 10.07
C VAL A 77 -2.18 6.62 9.34
N ILE A 78 -2.19 7.94 9.53
CA ILE A 78 -3.21 8.83 8.98
C ILE A 78 -2.55 9.81 8.02
N TYR A 79 -3.04 9.84 6.78
CA TYR A 79 -2.68 10.83 5.77
C TYR A 79 -3.90 11.72 5.52
N THR A 80 -3.68 13.03 5.55
CA THR A 80 -4.73 14.03 5.29
C THR A 80 -4.34 14.87 4.09
N GLU A 81 -5.28 15.08 3.18
CA GLU A 81 -5.15 15.96 2.02
C GLU A 81 -6.36 16.90 1.98
N ILE A 82 -6.10 18.19 1.76
CA ILE A 82 -7.16 19.18 1.58
C ILE A 82 -7.38 19.39 0.08
N VAL A 83 -8.64 19.32 -0.34
CA VAL A 83 -9.08 19.51 -1.74
C VAL A 83 -10.22 20.51 -1.80
N GLU A 84 -10.57 20.99 -2.99
CA GLU A 84 -11.77 21.82 -3.16
C GLU A 84 -13.06 21.03 -2.88
N GLY A 85 -14.10 21.70 -2.38
CA GLY A 85 -15.43 21.14 -2.13
C GLY A 85 -15.75 20.91 -0.64
N ASP A 86 -16.84 20.17 -0.41
CA ASP A 86 -17.51 20.01 0.90
C ASP A 86 -17.63 18.55 1.36
N GLN A 87 -17.00 17.61 0.64
CA GLN A 87 -17.06 16.18 0.93
C GLN A 87 -15.86 15.69 1.73
N VAL A 88 -16.04 14.57 2.44
CA VAL A 88 -14.94 13.83 3.07
C VAL A 88 -14.85 12.45 2.46
N VAL A 89 -13.75 12.17 1.76
CA VAL A 89 -13.45 10.82 1.28
C VAL A 89 -12.55 10.13 2.29
N ILE A 90 -13.01 8.98 2.79
CA ILE A 90 -12.25 8.11 3.69
C ILE A 90 -11.87 6.85 2.92
N GLU A 91 -10.57 6.60 2.82
CA GLU A 91 -10.04 5.35 2.30
C GLU A 91 -9.18 4.67 3.36
N CYS A 92 -9.51 3.42 3.68
CA CYS A 92 -8.81 2.65 4.69
C CYS A 92 -8.15 1.44 4.05
N ALA A 93 -6.94 1.12 4.47
CA ALA A 93 -6.27 -0.14 4.16
C ALA A 93 -5.74 -0.82 5.42
N ALA A 94 -5.78 -2.15 5.42
CA ALA A 94 -5.18 -2.97 6.47
C ALA A 94 -3.88 -3.58 5.95
N LYS A 95 -2.75 -2.89 6.14
CA LYS A 95 -1.48 -3.26 5.50
C LYS A 95 -0.76 -4.35 6.28
N GLY A 96 -0.60 -5.51 5.66
CA GLY A 96 0.18 -6.62 6.25
C GLY A 96 1.69 -6.32 6.19
N PHE A 97 2.41 -6.61 7.26
CA PHE A 97 3.82 -6.22 7.40
C PHE A 97 4.79 -7.21 6.74
N GLY A 98 4.36 -8.44 6.46
CA GLY A 98 5.15 -9.36 5.63
C GLY A 98 5.45 -8.77 4.25
N SER A 99 4.44 -8.17 3.61
CA SER A 99 4.64 -7.45 2.34
C SER A 99 5.21 -6.05 2.51
N GLU A 100 4.91 -5.37 3.63
CA GLU A 100 5.50 -4.05 3.92
C GLU A 100 7.02 -4.10 3.96
N ASN A 101 7.57 -5.09 4.67
CA ASN A 101 9.00 -5.25 4.87
C ASN A 101 9.77 -5.63 3.60
N CYS A 102 9.07 -5.95 2.51
CA CYS A 102 9.66 -6.18 1.19
C CYS A 102 9.69 -4.92 0.31
N SER A 103 9.18 -3.80 0.81
CA SER A 103 9.15 -2.52 0.10
C SER A 103 10.51 -1.83 0.17
N ARG A 104 10.88 -1.08 -0.87
CA ARG A 104 12.18 -0.41 -0.98
C ARG A 104 12.03 0.99 -1.55
N ILE A 105 12.99 1.85 -1.24
CA ILE A 105 13.14 3.18 -1.83
C ILE A 105 14.57 3.37 -2.33
N LYS A 106 14.71 4.03 -3.48
CA LYS A 106 15.98 4.39 -4.10
C LYS A 106 15.92 5.82 -4.60
N MET A 107 17.00 6.56 -4.38
CA MET A 107 17.21 7.86 -5.01
C MET A 107 17.91 7.62 -6.34
N CYS A 108 17.13 7.41 -7.40
CA CYS A 108 17.70 7.25 -8.74
C CYS A 108 18.28 8.58 -9.23
N LYS A 109 19.29 8.48 -10.09
CA LYS A 109 19.82 9.61 -10.84
C LYS A 109 18.88 9.90 -12.02
N PRO A 110 18.62 11.17 -12.36
CA PRO A 110 17.82 11.51 -13.54
C PRO A 110 18.30 10.85 -14.84
N ALA A 111 19.62 10.65 -14.97
CA ALA A 111 20.24 9.98 -16.12
C ALA A 111 19.89 8.48 -16.25
N GLU A 112 19.43 7.81 -15.18
CA GLU A 112 18.96 6.43 -15.26
C GLU A 112 17.58 6.33 -15.96
N GLY A 113 16.81 7.42 -15.96
CA GLY A 113 15.52 7.51 -16.66
C GLY A 113 14.55 6.35 -16.34
N VAL A 114 13.77 5.97 -17.36
CA VAL A 114 12.76 4.90 -17.27
C VAL A 114 13.40 3.53 -16.97
N GLU A 115 14.58 3.25 -17.53
CA GLU A 115 15.30 2.00 -17.28
C GLU A 115 15.66 1.84 -15.80
N GLY A 116 16.14 2.90 -15.15
CA GLY A 116 16.44 2.89 -13.72
C GLY A 116 15.23 2.61 -12.83
N VAL A 117 14.05 3.10 -13.22
CA VAL A 117 12.79 2.82 -12.54
C VAL A 117 12.42 1.35 -12.72
N ARG A 118 12.46 0.85 -13.96
CA ARG A 118 12.13 -0.53 -14.32
C ARG A 118 13.02 -1.53 -13.60
N ASP A 119 14.33 -1.32 -13.65
CA ASP A 119 15.32 -2.18 -13.00
C ASP A 119 15.08 -2.24 -11.49
N PHE A 120 14.79 -1.09 -10.87
CA PHE A 120 14.52 -1.04 -9.44
C PHE A 120 13.22 -1.75 -9.03
N ILE A 121 12.18 -1.68 -9.87
CA ILE A 121 10.95 -2.46 -9.69
C ILE A 121 11.25 -3.95 -9.73
N LEU A 122 11.93 -4.43 -10.79
CA LEU A 122 12.26 -5.84 -10.97
C LEU A 122 13.15 -6.38 -9.86
N GLU A 123 14.19 -5.63 -9.49
CA GLU A 123 15.09 -5.96 -8.40
C GLU A 123 14.32 -6.11 -7.08
N THR A 124 13.43 -5.17 -6.78
CA THR A 124 12.64 -5.18 -5.53
C THR A 124 11.71 -6.39 -5.48
N VAL A 125 11.03 -6.72 -6.58
CA VAL A 125 10.17 -7.92 -6.64
C VAL A 125 11.00 -9.20 -6.54
N LYS A 126 12.16 -9.25 -7.18
CA LYS A 126 13.08 -10.39 -7.11
C LYS A 126 13.58 -10.63 -5.68
N LEU A 127 13.94 -9.56 -4.97
CA LEU A 127 14.36 -9.63 -3.56
C LEU A 127 13.20 -10.01 -2.63
N ALA A 128 11.99 -9.52 -2.91
CA ALA A 128 10.80 -9.89 -2.15
C ALA A 128 10.52 -11.40 -2.25
N GLY A 129 10.61 -11.96 -3.47
CA GLY A 129 10.49 -13.39 -3.71
C GLY A 129 9.25 -14.01 -3.05
N PRO A 130 9.37 -15.13 -2.31
CA PRO A 130 8.23 -15.74 -1.60
C PRO A 130 7.74 -14.93 -0.39
N ASN A 131 8.55 -14.01 0.15
CA ASN A 131 8.33 -13.42 1.49
C ASN A 131 7.12 -12.47 1.55
N ALA A 132 6.65 -11.97 0.40
CA ALA A 132 5.45 -11.13 0.32
C ALA A 132 4.22 -11.87 -0.23
N CYS A 133 4.18 -13.21 -0.07
CA CYS A 133 3.03 -14.06 -0.40
C CYS A 133 2.43 -13.79 -1.80
N PRO A 134 3.21 -13.95 -2.88
CA PRO A 134 2.74 -13.72 -4.24
C PRO A 134 1.52 -14.61 -4.59
N PRO A 135 0.62 -14.17 -5.49
CA PRO A 135 0.86 -13.08 -6.43
C PRO A 135 0.64 -11.69 -5.83
N MET A 136 1.56 -10.77 -6.12
CA MET A 136 1.63 -9.43 -5.51
C MET A 136 0.83 -8.38 -6.28
N VAL A 137 0.48 -7.29 -5.62
CA VAL A 137 0.21 -6.00 -6.27
C VAL A 137 1.38 -5.07 -5.94
N VAL A 138 1.99 -4.50 -6.98
CA VAL A 138 3.19 -3.66 -6.87
C VAL A 138 2.79 -2.21 -7.07
N GLY A 139 2.96 -1.39 -6.04
CA GLY A 139 2.74 0.04 -6.09
C GLY A 139 4.06 0.76 -6.25
N VAL A 140 4.14 1.72 -7.15
CA VAL A 140 5.37 2.46 -7.46
C VAL A 140 5.07 3.95 -7.36
N GLY A 141 5.92 4.68 -6.67
CA GLY A 141 5.88 6.13 -6.58
C GLY A 141 7.15 6.73 -7.18
N VAL A 142 7.01 7.67 -8.11
CA VAL A 142 8.13 8.33 -8.79
C VAL A 142 8.05 9.84 -8.63
N GLY A 143 9.15 10.47 -8.21
CA GLY A 143 9.23 11.92 -8.06
C GLY A 143 8.83 12.44 -6.67
N GLY A 144 8.53 13.74 -6.57
CA GLY A 144 8.41 14.43 -5.29
C GLY A 144 9.72 14.46 -4.50
N THR A 145 9.63 14.23 -3.20
CA THR A 145 10.76 14.02 -2.29
C THR A 145 10.87 12.54 -1.91
N MET A 146 11.94 12.17 -1.18
CA MET A 146 12.16 10.79 -0.71
C MET A 146 10.90 10.22 -0.02
N ASP A 147 10.35 10.94 0.95
CA ASP A 147 9.17 10.55 1.72
C ASP A 147 7.89 10.55 0.85
N TYR A 148 7.73 11.54 -0.03
CA TYR A 148 6.55 11.63 -0.88
C TYR A 148 6.47 10.49 -1.91
N ALA A 149 7.61 10.05 -2.47
CA ALA A 149 7.64 8.86 -3.33
C ALA A 149 7.13 7.61 -2.59
N ALA A 150 7.50 7.42 -1.32
CA ALA A 150 7.00 6.32 -0.52
C ALA A 150 5.48 6.42 -0.27
N TYR A 151 4.97 7.64 -0.05
CA TYR A 151 3.53 7.89 0.03
C TYR A 151 2.81 7.55 -1.30
N LEU A 152 3.31 8.01 -2.44
CA LEU A 152 2.76 7.71 -3.77
C LEU A 152 2.74 6.20 -4.05
N ALA A 153 3.83 5.50 -3.74
CA ALA A 153 3.90 4.05 -3.90
C ALA A 153 2.86 3.33 -3.04
N LYS A 154 2.56 3.86 -1.84
CA LYS A 154 1.47 3.33 -1.00
C LYS A 154 0.09 3.62 -1.60
N ARG A 155 -0.15 4.84 -2.08
CA ARG A 155 -1.40 5.23 -2.75
C ARG A 155 -1.67 4.37 -3.99
N ALA A 156 -0.63 4.05 -4.75
CA ALA A 156 -0.74 3.17 -5.92
C ALA A 156 -1.33 1.78 -5.61
N LEU A 157 -1.20 1.29 -4.36
CA LEU A 157 -1.68 -0.04 -3.97
C LEU A 157 -3.21 -0.15 -3.80
N VAL A 158 -3.91 0.98 -3.66
CA VAL A 158 -5.38 1.00 -3.48
C VAL A 158 -6.13 1.30 -4.78
N ARG A 159 -5.41 1.43 -5.90
CA ARG A 159 -6.04 1.50 -7.22
C ARG A 159 -6.78 0.20 -7.55
N PRO A 160 -7.96 0.27 -8.18
CA PRO A 160 -8.67 -0.91 -8.66
C PRO A 160 -7.80 -1.76 -9.59
N LEU A 161 -7.92 -3.09 -9.49
CA LEU A 161 -7.09 -4.02 -10.28
C LEU A 161 -7.30 -3.87 -11.80
N ASP A 162 -8.50 -3.49 -12.20
CA ASP A 162 -8.94 -3.24 -13.58
C ASP A 162 -8.68 -1.82 -14.06
N SER A 163 -8.22 -0.91 -13.19
CA SER A 163 -7.85 0.45 -13.58
C SER A 163 -6.53 0.48 -14.35
N GLU A 164 -6.37 1.48 -15.21
CA GLU A 164 -5.12 1.75 -15.92
C GLU A 164 -4.68 3.18 -15.67
N ASN A 165 -3.38 3.45 -15.86
CA ASN A 165 -2.89 4.81 -15.77
C ASN A 165 -3.53 5.68 -16.86
N GLU A 166 -3.90 6.92 -16.53
CA GLU A 166 -4.43 7.88 -17.51
C GLU A 166 -3.36 8.34 -18.49
N ASN A 167 -2.09 8.39 -18.05
CA ASN A 167 -0.96 8.69 -18.91
C ASN A 167 -0.49 7.43 -19.66
N GLU A 168 -0.49 7.50 -21.00
CA GLU A 168 -0.17 6.35 -21.86
C GLU A 168 1.26 5.81 -21.66
N GLN A 169 2.25 6.67 -21.37
CA GLN A 169 3.62 6.23 -21.14
C GLN A 169 3.76 5.44 -19.84
N TYR A 170 3.12 5.91 -18.76
CA TYR A 170 3.10 5.19 -17.49
C TYR A 170 2.25 3.91 -17.57
N ARG A 171 1.14 3.93 -18.31
CA ARG A 171 0.32 2.73 -18.58
C ARG A 171 1.13 1.65 -19.29
N GLN A 172 1.88 2.02 -20.31
CA GLN A 172 2.73 1.09 -21.03
C GLN A 172 3.83 0.54 -20.11
N LEU A 173 4.46 1.39 -19.29
CA LEU A 173 5.47 0.96 -18.32
C LEU A 173 4.90 0.01 -17.25
N GLU A 174 3.68 0.26 -16.75
CA GLU A 174 2.96 -0.64 -15.83
C GLU A 174 2.82 -2.05 -16.45
N ARG A 175 2.39 -2.12 -17.72
CA ARG A 175 2.20 -3.38 -18.46
C ARG A 175 3.53 -4.12 -18.69
N GLU A 176 4.54 -3.42 -19.20
CA GLU A 176 5.87 -3.99 -19.45
C GLU A 176 6.51 -4.54 -18.17
N CYS A 177 6.46 -3.78 -17.08
CA CYS A 177 6.97 -4.24 -15.79
C CYS A 177 6.21 -5.47 -15.29
N LEU A 178 4.88 -5.51 -15.42
CA LEU A 178 4.07 -6.66 -15.01
C LEU A 178 4.45 -7.93 -15.78
N GLU A 179 4.62 -7.82 -17.10
CA GLU A 179 5.06 -8.93 -17.95
C GLU A 179 6.44 -9.44 -17.54
N GLN A 180 7.41 -8.53 -17.36
CA GLN A 180 8.77 -8.87 -16.95
C GLN A 180 8.84 -9.49 -15.55
N ILE A 181 8.06 -8.98 -14.60
CA ILE A 181 7.93 -9.57 -13.25
C ILE A 181 7.43 -11.03 -13.34
N ASN A 182 6.45 -11.28 -14.20
CA ASN A 182 5.91 -12.63 -14.37
C ASN A 182 6.88 -13.57 -15.11
N GLN A 183 7.78 -13.03 -15.94
CA GLN A 183 8.89 -13.77 -16.54
C GLN A 183 10.01 -14.14 -15.54
N LEU A 184 10.06 -13.53 -14.34
CA LEU A 184 10.99 -13.95 -13.28
C LEU A 184 10.72 -15.37 -12.77
N ASN A 185 9.55 -15.96 -13.09
CA ASN A 185 9.17 -17.33 -12.72
C ASN A 185 9.23 -17.63 -11.21
N ILE A 186 9.06 -16.62 -10.36
CA ILE A 186 8.92 -16.77 -8.90
C ILE A 186 7.58 -17.49 -8.60
N GLY A 187 6.50 -17.01 -9.23
CA GLY A 187 5.17 -17.64 -9.17
C GLY A 187 4.47 -17.56 -7.81
N PRO A 188 3.26 -18.13 -7.70
CA PRO A 188 2.45 -18.08 -6.49
C PRO A 188 3.18 -18.70 -5.30
N MET A 189 3.20 -17.98 -4.17
CA MET A 189 3.94 -18.33 -2.95
C MET A 189 5.45 -18.62 -3.15
N GLY A 190 6.03 -18.24 -4.30
CA GLY A 190 7.42 -18.57 -4.65
C GLY A 190 7.65 -20.02 -5.06
N LEU A 191 6.59 -20.76 -5.41
CA LEU A 191 6.66 -22.18 -5.80
C LEU A 191 6.88 -22.38 -7.31
N LYS A 192 7.43 -21.37 -7.99
CA LYS A 192 7.51 -21.24 -9.45
C LYS A 192 6.14 -21.08 -10.10
N GLY A 193 6.14 -20.72 -11.38
CA GLY A 193 4.94 -20.55 -12.19
C GLY A 193 4.83 -19.17 -12.81
N ARG A 194 3.71 -18.92 -13.49
CA ARG A 194 3.54 -17.80 -14.41
C ARG A 194 3.07 -16.49 -13.77
N THR A 195 2.63 -16.51 -12.51
CA THR A 195 1.97 -15.36 -11.87
C THR A 195 2.67 -15.01 -10.57
N THR A 196 3.66 -14.14 -10.68
CA THR A 196 4.37 -13.52 -9.55
C THR A 196 3.64 -12.26 -9.08
N ALA A 197 3.08 -11.48 -10.00
CA ALA A 197 2.30 -10.29 -9.71
C ALA A 197 1.00 -10.28 -10.52
N LEU A 198 -0.04 -9.68 -9.92
CA LEU A 198 -1.33 -9.42 -10.55
C LEU A 198 -1.36 -8.04 -11.21
N LYS A 199 -0.65 -7.07 -10.65
CA LYS A 199 -0.70 -5.68 -11.09
C LYS A 199 0.56 -4.90 -10.70
N VAL A 200 0.95 -3.98 -11.57
CA VAL A 200 1.86 -2.87 -11.27
C VAL A 200 1.06 -1.58 -11.45
N ASN A 201 1.07 -0.70 -10.45
CA ASN A 201 0.47 0.63 -10.49
C ASN A 201 1.56 1.66 -10.23
N ILE A 202 1.67 2.67 -11.09
CA ILE A 202 2.66 3.74 -10.96
C ILE A 202 1.94 5.07 -10.75
N GLU A 203 2.28 5.75 -9.66
CA GLU A 203 1.90 7.13 -9.39
C GLU A 203 3.16 8.02 -9.51
N TRP A 204 3.02 9.21 -10.08
CA TRP A 204 4.14 10.13 -10.25
C TRP A 204 3.79 11.55 -9.80
N PHE A 205 4.82 12.31 -9.46
CA PHE A 205 4.69 13.72 -9.08
C PHE A 205 5.90 14.52 -9.56
N PRO A 206 5.75 15.84 -9.84
CA PRO A 206 6.89 16.71 -10.11
C PRO A 206 8.01 16.57 -9.08
N THR A 207 9.26 16.68 -9.52
CA THR A 207 10.45 16.55 -8.68
C THR A 207 11.48 17.62 -9.02
N HIS A 208 12.43 17.83 -8.12
CA HIS A 208 13.58 18.69 -8.38
C HIS A 208 14.46 18.09 -9.49
N ILE A 209 14.97 18.93 -10.40
CA ILE A 209 15.75 18.50 -11.58
C ILE A 209 16.96 17.61 -11.26
N ALA A 210 17.54 17.77 -10.05
CA ALA A 210 18.68 16.99 -9.60
C ALA A 210 18.33 15.60 -9.02
N GLY A 211 17.05 15.27 -8.83
CA GLY A 211 16.63 14.07 -8.12
C GLY A 211 15.51 13.30 -8.83
N MET A 212 15.58 11.98 -8.75
CA MET A 212 14.50 11.08 -9.18
C MET A 212 14.24 10.04 -8.07
N PRO A 213 13.53 10.42 -6.99
CA PRO A 213 13.12 9.47 -5.96
C PRO A 213 12.18 8.42 -6.55
N VAL A 214 12.41 7.15 -6.23
CA VAL A 214 11.57 6.02 -6.64
C VAL A 214 11.34 5.12 -5.44
N ALA A 215 10.08 4.86 -5.11
CA ALA A 215 9.70 3.88 -4.10
C ALA A 215 8.85 2.78 -4.71
N VAL A 216 9.08 1.55 -4.24
CA VAL A 216 8.30 0.36 -4.60
C VAL A 216 7.71 -0.19 -3.32
N ASN A 217 6.38 -0.17 -3.21
CA ASN A 217 5.64 -0.73 -2.11
C ASN A 217 4.94 -2.02 -2.55
N ILE A 218 5.15 -3.11 -1.81
CA ILE A 218 4.59 -4.42 -2.16
C ILE A 218 3.34 -4.67 -1.33
N ASN A 219 2.27 -5.11 -1.99
CA ASN A 219 1.10 -5.71 -1.35
C ASN A 219 1.06 -7.20 -1.66
N CYS A 220 0.77 -8.01 -0.64
CA CYS A 220 0.54 -9.44 -0.85
C CYS A 220 -0.81 -9.68 -1.52
N HIS A 221 -1.11 -10.95 -1.82
CA HIS A 221 -2.42 -11.34 -2.38
C HIS A 221 -3.62 -10.97 -1.48
N VAL A 222 -3.39 -10.71 -0.19
CA VAL A 222 -4.40 -10.22 0.76
C VAL A 222 -4.50 -8.69 0.67
N THR A 223 -5.01 -8.22 -0.46
CA THR A 223 -5.24 -6.78 -0.69
C THR A 223 -6.51 -6.35 0.04
N ARG A 224 -6.37 -5.48 1.06
CA ARG A 224 -7.47 -5.07 1.94
C ARG A 224 -7.58 -3.56 1.97
N HIS A 225 -8.53 -3.01 1.22
CA HIS A 225 -8.83 -1.60 1.24
C HIS A 225 -10.32 -1.34 0.97
N LYS A 226 -10.83 -0.21 1.45
CA LYS A 226 -12.21 0.22 1.25
C LYS A 226 -12.26 1.75 1.22
N LYS A 227 -13.03 2.29 0.27
CA LYS A 227 -13.32 3.71 0.13
C LYS A 227 -14.79 4.00 0.47
N VAL A 228 -15.03 5.11 1.16
CA VAL A 228 -16.34 5.69 1.47
C VAL A 228 -16.28 7.20 1.22
N VAL A 229 -17.37 7.77 0.73
CA VAL A 229 -17.55 9.22 0.56
C VAL A 229 -18.66 9.65 1.52
N LEU A 230 -18.38 10.67 2.33
CA LEU A 230 -19.31 11.30 3.27
C LEU A 230 -19.66 12.71 2.79
#